data_AF-A0A9D6IF99-F1
#
_entry.id   AF-A0A9D6IF99-F1
#
_cell.length_a   1.000
_cell.length_b   1.000
_cell.length_c   1.000
_cell.angle_alpha   90.00
_cell.angle_beta   90.00
_cell.angle_gamma   90.00
#
_symmetry.space_group_name_H-M   'P 1'
#
loop_
_entity.id
_entity.type
_entity.pdbx_description
1 polymer ?
#
loop_
_entity_poly.entity_id
_entity_poly.type
_entity_poly.pdbx_seq_one_letter_code
_entity_poly.pdbx_strand_id
1 'polypeptide(L)'
;MQRIWFRTAESAWFLTIREDGKQKQLRLLRGENTREDRLRAEELAIQELSSRKLDTDIATAHSWITVDHVLDAFLRHSKENHEPATTEWYEWFFSTFGPANKSVRRYFDKIESLMNETAAKKTKATTVFSTGALSGLRKELDQARKEAGDQSIFYKRVAFLELGLRWTEIEARSHAFLTDSAKADKAAAKKVLDQRFALMRDVFQRSPLAVNVAYVSWGEDAQWARLGWARPRQSPKP
;
A
#
# COMPACT_ATOMS: atom_id res chain seq x y z
N MET A 1 11.14 -9.57 18.53
CA MET A 1 9.93 -10.42 18.52
C MET A 1 9.41 -10.51 19.95
N GLN A 2 8.26 -9.92 20.24
CA GLN A 2 7.61 -9.96 21.56
C GLN A 2 6.57 -11.09 21.54
N ARG A 3 6.59 -11.99 22.52
CA ARG A 3 5.66 -13.13 22.56
C ARG A 3 5.28 -13.48 23.99
N ILE A 4 3.97 -13.61 24.21
CA ILE A 4 3.41 -14.14 25.46
C ILE A 4 3.19 -15.64 25.31
N TRP A 5 3.53 -16.41 26.34
CA TRP A 5 3.39 -17.86 26.34
C TRP A 5 3.25 -18.41 27.77
N PHE A 6 2.70 -19.61 27.90
CA PHE A 6 2.46 -20.27 29.18
C PHE A 6 3.51 -21.37 29.44
N ARG A 7 4.03 -21.45 30.67
CA ARG A 7 4.93 -22.53 31.11
C ARG A 7 4.23 -23.44 32.11
N THR A 8 3.90 -24.66 31.67
CA THR A 8 3.16 -25.64 32.46
C THR A 8 3.86 -26.02 33.77
N ALA A 9 5.19 -26.19 33.75
CA ALA A 9 5.95 -26.59 34.94
C ALA A 9 5.88 -25.57 36.10
N GLU A 10 5.55 -24.31 35.79
CA GLU A 10 5.48 -23.23 36.78
C GLU A 10 4.07 -22.69 37.00
N SER A 11 3.10 -23.19 36.22
CA SER A 11 1.75 -22.64 36.11
C SER A 11 1.79 -21.12 36.02
N ALA A 12 2.50 -20.60 35.02
CA ALA A 12 2.72 -19.16 34.87
C ALA A 12 2.84 -18.71 33.42
N TRP A 13 2.42 -17.47 33.18
CA TRP A 13 2.51 -16.75 31.93
C TRP A 13 3.79 -15.91 31.89
N PHE A 14 4.45 -15.94 30.74
CA PHE A 14 5.72 -15.27 30.48
C PHE A 14 5.64 -14.39 29.25
N LEU A 15 6.39 -13.31 29.27
CA LEU A 15 6.68 -12.45 28.13
C LEU A 15 8.14 -12.62 27.75
N THR A 16 8.38 -12.97 26.49
CA THR A 16 9.72 -12.92 25.90
C THR A 16 9.90 -11.56 25.21
N ILE A 17 10.92 -10.81 25.62
CA ILE A 17 11.35 -9.54 24.99
C ILE A 17 12.82 -9.60 24.56
N ARG A 18 13.23 -8.63 23.74
CA ARG A 18 14.64 -8.38 23.42
C ARG A 18 15.01 -7.01 23.97
N GLU A 19 16.09 -6.95 24.75
CA GLU A 19 16.58 -5.74 25.43
C GLU A 19 18.12 -5.84 25.42
N ASP A 20 18.82 -4.79 24.99
CA ASP A 20 20.28 -4.77 24.81
C ASP A 20 20.81 -5.92 23.91
N GLY A 21 20.10 -6.19 22.80
CA GLY A 21 20.42 -7.28 21.87
C GLY A 21 20.19 -8.70 22.39
N LYS A 22 19.87 -8.88 23.69
CA LYS A 22 19.66 -10.17 24.36
C LYS A 22 18.20 -10.49 24.54
N GLN A 23 17.85 -11.78 24.48
CA GLN A 23 16.50 -12.26 24.78
C GLN A 23 16.33 -12.40 26.30
N LYS A 24 15.30 -11.74 26.86
CA LYS A 24 14.92 -11.84 28.28
C LYS A 24 13.52 -12.44 28.38
N GLN A 25 13.29 -13.23 29.43
CA GLN A 25 11.98 -13.79 29.78
C GLN A 25 11.52 -13.17 31.09
N LEU A 26 10.34 -12.56 31.09
CA LEU A 26 9.71 -11.94 32.24
C LEU A 26 8.48 -12.75 32.62
N ARG A 27 8.37 -13.14 33.88
CA ARG A 27 7.15 -13.76 34.38
C ARG A 27 6.12 -12.67 34.64
N LEU A 28 4.96 -12.77 34.00
CA LEU A 28 3.88 -11.80 34.10
C LEU A 28 2.95 -12.15 35.26
N LEU A 29 2.43 -13.37 35.25
CA LEU A 29 1.36 -13.81 36.16
C LEU A 29 1.49 -15.31 36.43
N ARG A 30 1.23 -15.74 37.67
CA ARG A 30 1.01 -17.14 38.00
C ARG A 30 -0.48 -17.45 37.86
N GLY A 31 -0.83 -18.50 37.12
CA GLY A 31 -2.20 -18.84 36.79
C GLY A 31 -2.30 -20.13 35.98
N GLU A 32 -3.48 -20.44 35.48
CA GLU A 32 -3.73 -21.57 34.63
C GLU A 32 -3.62 -21.18 33.14
N ASN A 33 -3.58 -22.18 32.26
CA ASN A 33 -3.62 -21.94 30.82
C ASN A 33 -5.07 -21.72 30.34
N THR A 34 -5.74 -20.74 30.93
CA THR A 34 -7.10 -20.36 30.58
C THR A 34 -7.10 -19.09 29.72
N ARG A 35 -8.20 -18.86 29.00
CA ARG A 35 -8.38 -17.64 28.21
C ARG A 35 -8.38 -16.39 29.10
N GLU A 36 -8.94 -16.48 30.30
CA GLU A 36 -9.01 -15.37 31.25
C GLU A 36 -7.62 -14.97 31.77
N ASP A 37 -6.81 -15.94 32.19
CA ASP A 37 -5.45 -15.68 32.65
C ASP A 37 -4.53 -15.19 31.53
N ARG A 38 -4.79 -15.64 30.30
CA ARG A 38 -4.11 -15.11 29.13
C ARG A 38 -4.41 -13.62 28.91
N LEU A 39 -5.67 -13.20 29.00
CA LEU A 39 -6.05 -11.79 28.82
C LEU A 39 -5.41 -10.91 29.91
N ARG A 40 -5.42 -11.36 31.16
CA ARG A 40 -4.73 -10.69 32.27
C ARG A 40 -3.22 -10.61 32.03
N ALA A 41 -2.60 -11.66 31.53
CA ALA A 41 -1.19 -11.64 31.15
C ALA A 41 -0.92 -10.68 29.99
N GLU A 42 -1.81 -10.58 29.00
CA GLU A 42 -1.71 -9.61 27.90
C GLU A 42 -1.79 -8.16 28.40
N GLU A 43 -2.68 -7.85 29.34
CA GLU A 43 -2.75 -6.52 29.99
C GLU A 43 -1.47 -6.18 30.76
N LEU A 44 -0.95 -7.11 31.57
CA LEU A 44 0.31 -6.93 32.29
C LEU A 44 1.49 -6.77 31.34
N ALA A 45 1.49 -7.50 30.21
CA ALA A 45 2.52 -7.34 29.20
C ALA A 45 2.49 -5.94 28.57
N ILE A 46 1.30 -5.37 28.32
CA ILE A 46 1.15 -4.00 27.80
C ILE A 46 1.70 -2.99 28.81
N GLN A 47 1.39 -3.14 30.10
CA GLN A 47 1.89 -2.26 31.17
C GLN A 47 3.41 -2.37 31.32
N GLU A 48 3.97 -3.58 31.25
CA GLU A 48 5.41 -3.81 31.33
C GLU A 48 6.14 -3.22 30.12
N LEU A 49 5.57 -3.35 28.91
CA LEU A 49 6.16 -2.81 27.69
C LEU A 49 6.04 -1.28 27.61
N SER A 50 4.99 -0.68 28.18
CA SER A 50 4.79 0.78 28.15
C SER A 50 5.72 1.53 29.11
N SER A 51 6.16 0.88 30.19
CA SER A 51 7.09 1.47 31.17
C SER A 51 8.57 1.34 30.79
N ARG A 52 8.91 0.52 29.79
CA ARG A 52 10.28 0.25 29.39
C ARG A 52 10.71 1.13 28.21
N LYS A 53 11.94 1.66 28.28
CA LYS A 53 12.67 2.14 27.10
C LYS A 53 13.18 0.91 26.34
N LEU A 54 12.34 0.35 25.49
CA LEU A 54 12.73 -0.76 24.64
C LEU A 54 13.72 -0.24 23.59
N ASP A 55 14.89 -0.88 23.50
CA ASP A 55 15.75 -0.72 22.33
C ASP A 55 14.95 -1.12 21.09
N THR A 56 14.70 -0.14 20.22
CA THR A 56 14.15 -0.37 18.88
C THR A 56 15.22 -0.99 18.00
N ASP A 57 15.72 -2.16 18.39
CA ASP A 57 16.74 -2.93 17.69
C ASP A 57 16.10 -3.86 16.64
N ILE A 58 15.03 -3.35 16.02
CA ILE A 58 14.77 -3.68 14.63
C ILE A 58 15.63 -2.64 13.92
N ALA A 59 16.54 -3.08 13.04
CA ALA A 59 16.97 -2.22 11.95
C ALA A 59 15.71 -1.88 11.15
N THR A 60 14.94 -0.90 11.65
CA THR A 60 13.94 -0.20 10.88
C THR A 60 14.75 0.32 9.72
N ALA A 61 14.33 -0.03 8.50
CA ALA A 61 14.76 0.71 7.33
C ALA A 61 14.78 2.17 7.75
N HIS A 62 15.94 2.83 7.64
CA HIS A 62 16.22 4.12 8.25
C HIS A 62 14.95 4.98 8.29
N SER A 63 14.62 5.58 9.43
CA SER A 63 13.34 6.25 9.68
C SER A 63 12.86 7.21 8.59
N TRP A 64 13.74 7.73 7.72
CA TRP A 64 13.37 8.48 6.51
C TRP A 64 12.65 7.66 5.41
N ILE A 65 12.57 6.34 5.53
CA ILE A 65 11.93 5.41 4.58
C ILE A 65 10.58 4.89 5.11
N THR A 66 10.23 5.09 6.39
CA THR A 66 8.90 4.66 6.82
C THR A 66 7.86 5.51 6.10
N VAL A 67 6.82 4.83 5.60
CA VAL A 67 5.72 5.48 4.87
C VAL A 67 5.15 6.63 5.70
N ASP A 68 5.05 6.46 7.02
CA ASP A 68 4.62 7.52 7.94
C ASP A 68 5.56 8.73 7.94
N HIS A 69 6.88 8.56 7.86
CA HIS A 69 7.81 9.71 7.76
C HIS A 69 7.74 10.40 6.41
N VAL A 70 7.60 9.65 5.32
CA VAL A 70 7.43 10.23 3.97
C VAL A 70 6.10 10.97 3.88
N LEU A 71 5.02 10.38 4.42
CA LEU A 71 3.71 11.02 4.50
C LEU A 71 3.74 12.22 5.44
N ASP A 72 4.35 12.14 6.62
CA ASP A 72 4.46 13.25 7.56
C ASP A 72 5.34 14.37 7.02
N ALA A 73 6.43 14.06 6.30
CA ALA A 73 7.26 15.05 5.64
C ALA A 73 6.53 15.69 4.47
N PHE A 74 5.79 14.90 3.67
CA PHE A 74 4.96 15.41 2.59
C PHE A 74 3.81 16.28 3.13
N LEU A 75 3.12 15.84 4.18
CA LEU A 75 2.03 16.56 4.82
C LEU A 75 2.51 17.80 5.57
N ARG A 76 3.68 17.77 6.24
CA ARG A 76 4.31 18.98 6.80
C ARG A 76 4.72 19.93 5.69
N HIS A 77 5.42 19.47 4.67
CA HIS A 77 5.80 20.29 3.53
C HIS A 77 4.56 20.89 2.84
N SER A 78 3.49 20.10 2.71
CA SER A 78 2.23 20.53 2.14
C SER A 78 1.49 21.51 3.05
N LYS A 79 1.49 21.35 4.37
CA LYS A 79 0.85 22.32 5.29
C LYS A 79 1.64 23.61 5.42
N GLU A 80 2.96 23.52 5.45
CA GLU A 80 3.87 24.66 5.64
C GLU A 80 4.04 25.49 4.36
N ASN A 81 3.94 24.86 3.17
CA ASN A 81 4.20 25.54 1.90
C ASN A 81 3.03 25.50 0.89
N HIS A 82 2.01 24.65 1.10
CA HIS A 82 1.02 24.34 0.06
C HIS A 82 -0.38 24.03 0.58
N GLU A 83 -0.85 24.60 1.71
CA GLU A 83 -2.32 24.71 1.87
C GLU A 83 -2.77 25.58 0.70
N PRO A 84 -3.40 25.03 -0.36
CA PRO A 84 -3.58 25.80 -1.58
C PRO A 84 -4.78 26.70 -1.36
N ALA A 85 -4.54 27.83 -0.70
CA ALA A 85 -5.50 28.92 -0.61
C ALA A 85 -5.77 29.51 -2.02
N THR A 86 -4.94 29.20 -3.01
CA THR A 86 -5.02 29.71 -4.39
C THR A 86 -4.84 28.61 -5.45
N THR A 87 -5.29 28.87 -6.69
CA THR A 87 -5.13 27.97 -7.84
C THR A 87 -3.70 27.93 -8.40
N GLU A 88 -2.82 28.82 -7.93
CA GLU A 88 -1.46 29.02 -8.46
C GLU A 88 -0.61 27.74 -8.39
N TRP A 89 -0.72 26.99 -7.29
CA TRP A 89 0.00 25.73 -7.14
C TRP A 89 -0.44 24.70 -8.20
N TYR A 90 -1.75 24.59 -8.46
CA TYR A 90 -2.28 23.68 -9.47
C TYR A 90 -1.83 24.08 -10.87
N GLU A 91 -1.90 25.36 -11.19
CA GLU A 91 -1.42 25.90 -12.46
C GLU A 91 0.07 25.65 -12.65
N TRP A 92 0.88 25.89 -11.62
CA TRP A 92 2.30 25.57 -11.61
C TRP A 92 2.53 24.07 -11.80
N PHE A 93 1.88 23.20 -11.03
CA PHE A 93 1.99 21.75 -11.14
C PHE A 93 1.72 21.28 -12.58
N PHE A 94 0.60 21.71 -13.18
CA PHE A 94 0.27 21.34 -14.55
C PHE A 94 1.27 21.92 -15.56
N SER A 95 1.78 23.14 -15.33
CA SER A 95 2.81 23.75 -16.18
C SER A 95 4.07 22.89 -16.27
N THR A 96 4.39 22.09 -15.24
CA THR A 96 5.54 21.18 -15.26
C THR A 96 5.42 20.08 -16.32
N PHE A 97 4.25 19.83 -16.89
CA PHE A 97 4.07 18.88 -18.00
C PHE A 97 4.28 19.50 -19.39
N GLY A 98 4.63 20.80 -19.45
CA GLY A 98 4.95 21.48 -20.71
C GLY A 98 3.78 21.39 -21.69
N PRO A 99 4.03 20.98 -22.96
CA PRO A 99 2.96 20.86 -23.96
C PRO A 99 1.83 19.90 -23.57
N ALA A 100 2.09 18.93 -22.69
CA ALA A 100 1.11 17.92 -22.28
C ALA A 100 0.17 18.40 -21.15
N ASN A 101 0.34 19.63 -20.65
CA ASN A 101 -0.35 20.12 -19.45
C ASN A 101 -1.87 20.02 -19.52
N LYS A 102 -2.49 20.35 -20.67
CA LYS A 102 -3.94 20.30 -20.86
C LYS A 102 -4.47 18.87 -20.82
N SER A 103 -3.76 17.93 -21.42
CA SER A 103 -4.15 16.52 -21.44
C SER A 103 -3.98 15.87 -20.07
N VAL A 104 -2.90 16.20 -19.36
CA VAL A 104 -2.71 15.76 -17.97
C VAL A 104 -3.78 16.35 -17.05
N ARG A 105 -4.15 17.62 -17.22
CA ARG A 105 -5.26 18.22 -16.46
C ARG A 105 -6.57 17.47 -16.70
N ARG A 106 -6.95 17.20 -17.95
CA ARG A 106 -8.16 16.41 -18.25
C ARG A 106 -8.12 14.99 -17.66
N TYR A 107 -6.96 14.38 -17.56
CA TYR A 107 -6.78 13.10 -16.86
C TYR A 107 -7.14 13.23 -15.37
N PHE A 108 -6.64 14.26 -14.68
CA PHE A 108 -6.96 14.49 -13.26
C PHE A 108 -8.41 14.91 -13.05
N ASP A 109 -8.96 15.80 -13.89
CA ASP A 109 -10.37 16.20 -13.84
C ASP A 109 -11.31 14.98 -13.96
N LYS A 110 -10.95 14.00 -14.81
CA LYS A 110 -11.70 12.74 -14.93
C LYS A 110 -11.59 11.87 -13.68
N ILE A 111 -10.41 11.76 -13.06
CA ILE A 111 -10.26 11.03 -11.79
C ILE A 111 -11.10 11.69 -10.71
N GLU A 112 -11.02 13.01 -10.58
CA GLU A 112 -11.80 13.77 -9.61
C GLU A 112 -13.30 13.55 -9.82
N SER A 113 -13.78 13.62 -11.07
CA SER A 113 -15.18 13.32 -11.39
C SER A 113 -15.61 11.91 -10.95
N LEU A 114 -14.78 10.88 -11.19
CA LEU A 114 -15.05 9.51 -10.74
C LEU A 114 -15.08 9.39 -9.21
N MET A 115 -14.17 10.08 -8.52
CA MET A 115 -14.11 10.07 -7.05
C MET A 115 -15.26 10.84 -6.42
N ASN A 116 -15.66 11.97 -6.99
CA ASN A 116 -16.82 12.74 -6.56
C ASN A 116 -18.11 11.92 -6.69
N GLU A 117 -18.27 11.20 -7.81
CA GLU A 117 -19.39 10.28 -8.00
C GLU A 117 -19.38 9.14 -6.96
N THR A 118 -18.20 8.58 -6.67
CA THR A 118 -18.04 7.55 -5.63
C THR A 118 -18.45 8.06 -4.25
N ALA A 119 -17.98 9.25 -3.88
CA ALA A 119 -18.26 9.88 -2.60
C ALA A 119 -19.76 10.16 -2.44
N ALA A 120 -20.38 10.72 -3.48
CA ALA A 120 -21.82 10.97 -3.50
C ALA A 120 -22.65 9.69 -3.35
N LYS A 121 -22.23 8.59 -4.00
CA LYS A 121 -22.91 7.28 -3.96
C LYS A 121 -22.55 6.43 -2.75
N LYS A 122 -21.56 6.82 -1.94
CA LYS A 122 -21.01 6.05 -0.80
C LYS A 122 -20.60 4.62 -1.20
N THR A 123 -20.10 4.45 -2.41
CA THR A 123 -19.62 3.15 -2.92
C THR A 123 -18.13 2.96 -2.68
N LYS A 124 -17.63 1.75 -2.89
CA LYS A 124 -16.19 1.48 -2.83
C LYS A 124 -15.48 2.09 -4.04
N ALA A 125 -14.35 2.75 -3.83
CA ALA A 125 -13.54 3.36 -4.90
C ALA A 125 -13.17 2.39 -6.03
N THR A 126 -12.99 1.10 -5.73
CA THR A 126 -12.69 0.08 -6.75
C THR A 126 -13.80 -0.13 -7.78
N THR A 127 -15.05 0.25 -7.46
CA THR A 127 -16.21 0.00 -8.33
C THR A 127 -16.37 1.03 -9.46
N VAL A 128 -15.77 2.22 -9.34
CA VAL A 128 -15.90 3.27 -10.37
C VAL A 128 -14.86 3.16 -11.49
N PHE A 129 -13.78 2.40 -11.28
CA PHE A 129 -12.77 2.11 -12.29
C PHE A 129 -13.23 0.99 -13.25
N SER A 130 -14.36 1.22 -13.92
CA SER A 130 -14.87 0.36 -14.98
C SER A 130 -13.94 0.36 -16.20
N THR A 131 -14.10 -0.62 -17.10
CA THR A 131 -13.38 -0.66 -18.39
C THR A 131 -13.55 0.64 -19.19
N GLY A 132 -14.74 1.23 -19.19
CA GLY A 132 -15.01 2.50 -19.86
C GLY A 132 -14.27 3.68 -19.23
N ALA A 133 -14.30 3.78 -17.89
CA ALA A 133 -13.58 4.81 -17.16
C ALA A 133 -12.07 4.72 -17.38
N LEU A 134 -11.50 3.51 -17.25
CA LEU A 134 -10.06 3.26 -17.46
C LEU A 134 -9.62 3.57 -18.90
N SER A 135 -10.43 3.19 -19.90
CA SER A 135 -10.19 3.56 -21.30
C SER A 135 -10.19 5.08 -21.50
N GLY A 136 -11.13 5.78 -20.87
CA GLY A 136 -11.21 7.23 -20.90
C GLY A 136 -10.01 7.94 -20.26
N LEU A 137 -9.45 7.38 -19.19
CA LEU A 137 -8.21 7.87 -18.56
C LEU A 137 -6.98 7.59 -19.43
N ARG A 138 -6.89 6.38 -19.98
CA ARG A 138 -5.77 5.99 -20.86
C ARG A 138 -5.68 6.87 -22.09
N LYS A 139 -6.82 7.21 -22.71
CA LYS A 139 -6.88 8.11 -23.86
C LYS A 139 -6.25 9.48 -23.56
N GLU A 140 -6.47 10.04 -22.37
CA GLU A 140 -5.86 11.33 -22.00
C GLU A 140 -4.35 11.21 -21.82
N LEU A 141 -3.86 10.13 -21.21
CA LEU A 141 -2.41 9.92 -21.05
C LEU A 141 -1.72 9.57 -22.37
N ASP A 142 -2.36 8.81 -23.27
CA ASP A 142 -1.84 8.54 -24.62
C ASP A 142 -1.69 9.85 -25.41
N GLN A 143 -2.66 10.77 -25.26
CA GLN A 143 -2.58 12.10 -25.87
C GLN A 143 -1.48 12.96 -25.23
N ALA A 144 -1.40 12.97 -23.89
CA ALA A 144 -0.34 13.66 -23.15
C ALA A 144 1.06 13.16 -23.56
N ARG A 145 1.23 11.86 -23.79
CA ARG A 145 2.49 11.27 -24.24
C ARG A 145 2.89 11.79 -25.62
N LYS A 146 1.94 11.86 -26.57
CA LYS A 146 2.18 12.41 -27.91
C LYS A 146 2.60 13.88 -27.84
N GLU A 147 1.94 14.67 -27.00
CA GLU A 147 2.23 16.10 -26.81
C GLU A 147 3.59 16.34 -26.14
N ALA A 148 3.96 15.50 -25.18
CA ALA A 148 5.23 15.59 -24.47
C ALA A 148 6.45 15.39 -25.38
N GLY A 149 6.28 14.71 -26.52
CA GLY A 149 7.37 14.30 -27.41
C GLY A 149 8.30 13.25 -26.79
N ASP A 150 9.08 12.56 -27.61
CA ASP A 150 9.94 11.49 -27.13
C ASP A 150 11.14 12.02 -26.33
N GLN A 151 11.56 11.24 -25.32
CA GLN A 151 12.76 11.47 -24.50
C GLN A 151 12.82 12.79 -23.72
N SER A 152 11.75 13.58 -23.69
CA SER A 152 11.69 14.81 -22.91
C SER A 152 11.53 14.55 -21.41
N ILE A 153 11.80 15.56 -20.57
CA ILE A 153 11.44 15.49 -19.14
C ILE A 153 9.93 15.36 -18.95
N PHE A 154 9.12 15.96 -19.84
CA PHE A 154 7.67 15.86 -19.84
C PHE A 154 7.22 14.42 -20.09
N TYR A 155 7.87 13.73 -21.03
CA TYR A 155 7.62 12.32 -21.30
C TYR A 155 7.81 11.47 -20.05
N LYS A 156 8.90 11.68 -19.32
CA LYS A 156 9.17 10.93 -18.07
C LYS A 156 8.10 11.17 -17.01
N ARG A 157 7.59 12.41 -16.89
CA ARG A 157 6.49 12.77 -15.98
C ARG A 157 5.17 12.11 -16.40
N VAL A 158 4.85 12.08 -17.70
CA VAL A 158 3.67 11.36 -18.20
C VAL A 158 3.80 9.85 -17.99
N ALA A 159 4.97 9.28 -18.29
CA ALA A 159 5.26 7.85 -18.09
C ALA A 159 5.10 7.42 -16.63
N PHE A 160 5.40 8.31 -15.68
CA PHE A 160 5.15 8.11 -14.27
C PHE A 160 3.64 7.98 -13.96
N LEU A 161 2.80 8.87 -14.51
CA LEU A 161 1.34 8.78 -14.35
C LEU A 161 0.77 7.52 -15.01
N GLU A 162 1.28 7.15 -16.18
CA GLU A 162 0.87 5.93 -16.89
C GLU A 162 1.19 4.66 -16.09
N LEU A 163 2.30 4.64 -15.35
CA LEU A 163 2.62 3.54 -14.46
C LEU A 163 1.58 3.41 -13.33
N GLY A 164 1.16 4.54 -12.76
CA GLY A 164 0.06 4.59 -11.79
C GLY A 164 -1.25 4.06 -12.37
N LEU A 165 -1.63 4.49 -13.58
CA LEU A 165 -2.83 4.00 -14.25
C LEU A 165 -2.77 2.49 -14.55
N ARG A 166 -1.62 1.98 -15.02
CA ARG A 166 -1.42 0.54 -15.25
C ARG A 166 -1.60 -0.28 -13.98
N TRP A 167 -1.18 0.24 -12.83
CA TRP A 167 -1.45 -0.37 -11.55
C TRP A 167 -2.95 -0.40 -11.23
N THR A 168 -3.62 0.75 -11.35
CA THR A 168 -5.08 0.85 -11.14
C THR A 168 -5.86 -0.14 -12.02
N GLU A 169 -5.47 -0.30 -13.28
CA GLU A 169 -6.11 -1.24 -14.20
C GLU A 169 -5.95 -2.70 -13.78
N ILE A 170 -4.75 -3.09 -13.32
CA ILE A 170 -4.53 -4.47 -12.88
C ILE A 170 -5.20 -4.76 -11.55
N GLU A 171 -5.29 -3.77 -10.66
CA GLU A 171 -6.08 -3.84 -9.43
C GLU A 171 -7.55 -4.04 -9.74
N ALA A 172 -8.15 -3.19 -10.58
CA ALA A 172 -9.56 -3.30 -10.95
C ALA A 172 -9.88 -4.68 -11.56
N ARG A 173 -9.01 -5.19 -12.44
CA ARG A 173 -9.15 -6.54 -13.01
C ARG A 173 -9.01 -7.64 -11.98
N SER A 174 -8.09 -7.51 -11.02
CA SER A 174 -7.88 -8.50 -9.96
C SER A 174 -9.07 -8.55 -9.00
N HIS A 175 -9.55 -7.38 -8.57
CA HIS A 175 -10.70 -7.24 -7.67
C HIS A 175 -12.02 -7.69 -8.32
N ALA A 176 -12.15 -7.59 -9.65
CA ALA A 176 -13.33 -8.11 -10.36
C ALA A 176 -13.57 -9.61 -10.12
N PHE A 177 -12.50 -10.41 -9.94
CA PHE A 177 -12.63 -11.84 -9.60
C PHE A 177 -13.13 -12.08 -8.17
N LEU A 178 -13.03 -11.11 -7.27
CA LEU A 178 -13.50 -11.24 -5.89
C LEU A 178 -15.01 -11.00 -5.74
N THR A 179 -15.66 -10.36 -6.72
CA THR A 179 -17.10 -10.06 -6.67
C THR A 179 -17.96 -11.32 -6.57
N ASP A 180 -17.60 -12.39 -7.30
CA ASP A 180 -18.19 -13.73 -7.18
C ASP A 180 -17.09 -14.79 -7.28
N SER A 181 -16.28 -14.86 -6.21
CA SER A 181 -15.10 -15.76 -6.17
C SER A 181 -15.41 -17.25 -6.38
N ALA A 182 -16.66 -17.68 -6.12
CA ALA A 182 -17.09 -19.06 -6.34
C ALA A 182 -17.25 -19.40 -7.83
N LYS A 183 -17.61 -18.41 -8.65
CA LYS A 183 -17.79 -18.55 -10.11
C LYS A 183 -16.62 -17.99 -10.93
N ALA A 184 -15.61 -17.42 -10.27
CA ALA A 184 -14.46 -16.86 -10.93
C ALA A 184 -13.70 -17.94 -11.73
N ASP A 185 -13.32 -17.61 -12.97
CA ASP A 185 -12.35 -18.40 -13.72
C ASP A 185 -10.98 -18.30 -13.03
N LYS A 186 -10.62 -19.37 -12.30
CA LYS A 186 -9.38 -19.42 -11.51
C LYS A 186 -8.12 -19.38 -12.39
N ALA A 187 -8.17 -19.88 -13.62
CA ALA A 187 -7.04 -19.82 -14.53
C ALA A 187 -6.81 -18.39 -15.03
N ALA A 188 -7.89 -17.69 -15.41
CA ALA A 188 -7.82 -16.28 -15.75
C ALA A 188 -7.38 -15.42 -14.56
N ALA A 189 -7.94 -15.67 -13.36
CA ALA A 189 -7.57 -14.98 -12.13
C ALA A 189 -6.07 -15.15 -11.82
N LYS A 190 -5.56 -16.39 -11.89
CA LYS A 190 -4.14 -16.67 -11.69
C LYS A 190 -3.26 -15.88 -12.66
N LYS A 191 -3.60 -15.85 -13.94
CA LYS A 191 -2.84 -15.10 -14.96
C LYS A 191 -2.79 -13.60 -14.63
N VAL A 192 -3.90 -13.01 -14.20
CA VAL A 192 -3.96 -11.59 -13.83
C VAL A 192 -3.17 -11.32 -12.55
N LEU A 193 -3.26 -12.18 -11.55
CA LEU A 193 -2.53 -12.03 -10.29
C LEU A 193 -1.01 -12.23 -10.45
N ASP A 194 -0.58 -13.10 -11.37
CA ASP A 194 0.83 -13.23 -11.75
C ASP A 194 1.35 -11.95 -12.44
N GLN A 195 0.56 -11.37 -13.35
CA GLN A 195 0.88 -10.07 -13.96
C GLN A 195 0.93 -8.95 -12.91
N ARG A 196 0.00 -8.96 -11.95
CA ARG A 196 -0.06 -8.03 -10.83
C ARG A 196 1.21 -8.10 -9.99
N PHE A 197 1.60 -9.31 -9.60
CA PHE A 197 2.81 -9.54 -8.82
C PHE A 197 4.07 -9.11 -9.57
N ALA A 198 4.16 -9.38 -10.88
CA ALA A 198 5.26 -8.91 -11.71
C ALA A 198 5.35 -7.38 -11.77
N LEU A 199 4.21 -6.70 -11.99
CA LEU A 199 4.15 -5.24 -12.00
C LEU A 199 4.49 -4.64 -10.64
N MET A 200 3.97 -5.22 -9.55
CA MET A 200 4.26 -4.80 -8.17
C MET A 200 5.77 -4.81 -7.91
N ARG A 201 6.45 -5.89 -8.32
CA ARG A 201 7.90 -6.02 -8.18
C ARG A 201 8.65 -4.97 -9.01
N ASP A 202 8.25 -4.77 -10.25
CA ASP A 202 8.87 -3.77 -11.14
C ASP A 202 8.73 -2.35 -10.57
N VAL A 203 7.52 -1.98 -10.12
CA VAL A 203 7.25 -0.69 -9.46
C VAL A 203 8.10 -0.54 -8.21
N PHE A 204 8.11 -1.54 -7.32
CA PHE A 204 8.90 -1.49 -6.08
C PHE A 204 10.40 -1.33 -6.35
N GLN A 205 10.93 -1.99 -7.38
CA GLN A 205 12.36 -1.99 -7.68
C GLN A 205 12.82 -0.76 -8.46
N ARG A 206 11.97 -0.19 -9.32
CA ARG A 206 12.38 0.84 -10.29
C ARG A 206 11.72 2.19 -10.09
N SER A 207 10.49 2.21 -9.58
CA SER A 207 9.66 3.42 -9.49
C SER A 207 8.80 3.43 -8.23
N PRO A 208 9.38 3.28 -7.02
CA PRO A 208 8.60 3.10 -5.78
C PRO A 208 7.72 4.30 -5.42
N LEU A 209 7.98 5.46 -6.01
CA LEU A 209 7.18 6.68 -5.83
C LEU A 209 5.95 6.74 -6.75
N ALA A 210 5.88 5.94 -7.83
CA ALA A 210 4.74 5.97 -8.75
C ALA A 210 3.47 5.43 -8.11
N VAL A 211 3.62 4.39 -7.29
CA VAL A 211 2.56 3.82 -6.46
C VAL A 211 3.23 3.26 -5.21
N ASN A 212 2.70 3.58 -4.03
CA ASN A 212 3.09 2.91 -2.80
C ASN A 212 2.51 1.48 -2.78
N VAL A 213 3.07 0.61 -3.62
CA VAL A 213 2.57 -0.77 -3.81
C VAL A 213 2.65 -1.59 -2.54
N ALA A 214 3.59 -1.29 -1.64
CA ALA A 214 3.70 -1.94 -0.34
C ALA A 214 2.46 -1.67 0.52
N TYR A 215 1.97 -0.43 0.53
CA TYR A 215 0.75 -0.05 1.23
C TYR A 215 -0.51 -0.57 0.53
N VAL A 216 -0.62 -0.32 -0.78
CA VAL A 216 -1.84 -0.63 -1.55
C VAL A 216 -2.08 -2.14 -1.69
N SER A 217 -1.02 -2.96 -1.72
CA SER A 217 -1.14 -4.41 -1.85
C SER A 217 -1.12 -5.16 -0.52
N TRP A 218 -1.01 -4.45 0.61
CA TRP A 218 -0.83 -5.09 1.90
C TRP A 218 -2.10 -5.83 2.35
N GLY A 219 -1.93 -7.05 2.87
CA GLY A 219 -3.03 -7.80 3.48
C GLY A 219 -3.97 -8.49 2.49
N GLU A 220 -3.75 -8.35 1.19
CA GLU A 220 -4.63 -8.96 0.18
C GLU A 220 -4.31 -10.44 -0.12
N ASP A 221 -3.19 -10.98 0.38
CA ASP A 221 -2.79 -12.37 0.15
C ASP A 221 -3.91 -13.37 0.52
N ALA A 222 -4.64 -13.11 1.61
CA ALA A 222 -5.76 -13.94 2.05
C ALA A 222 -6.98 -13.86 1.10
N GLN A 223 -7.16 -12.74 0.41
CA GLN A 223 -8.22 -12.59 -0.59
C GLN A 223 -7.87 -13.41 -1.84
N TRP A 224 -6.62 -13.32 -2.29
CA TRP A 224 -6.12 -14.03 -3.46
C TRP A 224 -6.07 -15.54 -3.28
N ALA A 225 -5.80 -16.02 -2.06
CA ALA A 225 -5.83 -17.45 -1.72
C ALA A 225 -7.20 -18.09 -2.02
N ARG A 226 -8.30 -17.34 -1.90
CA ARG A 226 -9.67 -17.82 -2.22
C ARG A 226 -9.84 -18.14 -3.71
N LEU A 227 -9.06 -17.48 -4.56
CA LEU A 227 -9.02 -17.72 -6.01
C LEU A 227 -8.05 -18.86 -6.38
N GLY A 228 -7.47 -19.55 -5.38
CA GLY A 228 -6.46 -20.59 -5.60
C GLY A 228 -5.10 -20.03 -6.02
N TRP A 229 -4.88 -18.72 -5.89
CA TRP A 229 -3.61 -18.11 -6.21
C TRP A 229 -2.64 -18.23 -5.03
N ALA A 230 -1.41 -18.62 -5.34
CA ALA A 230 -0.29 -18.54 -4.42
C ALA A 230 0.80 -17.69 -5.06
N ARG A 231 1.45 -16.86 -4.25
CA ARG A 231 2.56 -16.02 -4.71
C ARG A 231 3.60 -16.87 -5.44
N PRO A 232 4.04 -16.47 -6.64
CA PRO A 232 5.16 -17.13 -7.31
C PRO A 232 6.36 -17.20 -6.37
N ARG A 233 6.81 -18.43 -6.04
CA ARG A 233 8.09 -18.60 -5.35
C ARG A 233 9.16 -18.02 -6.26
N GLN A 234 10.11 -17.26 -5.71
CA GLN A 234 11.25 -16.81 -6.51
C GLN A 234 11.86 -18.06 -7.14
N SER A 235 11.94 -18.09 -8.47
CA SER A 235 12.83 -19.05 -9.13
C SER A 235 14.21 -18.89 -8.49
N PRO A 236 14.95 -19.98 -8.23
CA PRO A 236 16.35 -19.84 -7.87
C PRO A 236 17.01 -18.94 -8.92
N LYS A 237 17.80 -17.96 -8.45
CA LYS A 237 18.60 -17.14 -9.37
C LYS A 237 19.40 -18.09 -10.27
N PRO A 238 19.47 -17.82 -11.58
CA PRO A 238 20.40 -18.56 -12.45
C PRO A 238 21.83 -18.43 -11.93
#